data_AF-A0A7X7GRN6-F1
#
_entry.id   AF-A0A7X7GRN6-F1
#
_cell.length_a   1.000
_cell.length_b   1.000
_cell.length_c   1.000
_cell.angle_alpha   90.00
_cell.angle_beta   90.00
_cell.angle_gamma   90.00
#
_symmetry.space_group_name_H-M   'P 1'
#
loop_
_entity.id
_entity.type
_entity.pdbx_description
1 polymer ?
#
loop_
_entity_poly.entity_id
_entity_poly.type
_entity_poly.pdbx_seq_one_letter_code
_entity_poly.pdbx_strand_id
1 'polypeptide(L)'
;MLRGLIAATVGRPAVLRRVGALARGPWGWVRSVGILVGGATCLGYAPGAWAQSWEPPRERPLLLEVGAVDRTGEPRWPFGAEDVAGDGLDTFRAPERAIDFRTVYAVAGEEDLWLRAYVASTSTVGDVRLFVFVDSDRDETTGGSAEATSLDERFDGDPTDGGYDVVVAVRGDGSLEGIWQWSEDASDYEPVTDPPGVGEVGVDVDPIRIGDARRGYLQLQVPLEALGLTSACDAELFVRSLNESENLGAGDLDVGRRFRCVPHGADGARWPTEVVPRDPCSADEECPGGGLCVEGECVLPPLCREDSDCGDDERCDEGICVFDSSDVTCDDDAACGDLVCDEDAGRCSACVDDASCGAGRRCASTGRCVDGADVAPPGSGGVDDLELGEGEKIQGGAFTCGWAAPVAGWPVGLGTSLGGLGALVAWRRRKGRRRADGSPTDDDFRRDRQ
;
A
#
# COMPACT_ATOMS: atom_id res chain seq x y z
N MET A 1 21.68 25.27 -65.48
CA MET A 1 21.12 26.10 -66.57
C MET A 1 19.61 25.96 -66.57
N LEU A 2 18.84 27.03 -66.85
CA LEU A 2 17.37 27.12 -67.09
C LEU A 2 16.42 26.46 -66.03
N ARG A 3 15.48 27.17 -65.39
CA ARG A 3 14.20 27.78 -65.87
C ARG A 3 13.16 26.74 -66.34
N GLY A 4 11.85 26.84 -66.04
CA GLY A 4 11.03 27.80 -65.25
C GLY A 4 9.63 27.16 -65.00
N LEU A 5 8.75 27.58 -64.07
CA LEU A 5 8.23 28.90 -63.65
C LEU A 5 7.10 29.45 -64.55
N ILE A 6 5.83 29.25 -64.12
CA ILE A 6 4.56 29.97 -64.41
C ILE A 6 3.46 29.28 -63.53
N ALA A 7 2.54 29.88 -62.76
CA ALA A 7 2.15 31.24 -62.33
C ALA A 7 0.85 31.86 -62.91
N ALA A 8 -0.07 32.26 -62.01
CA ALA A 8 -1.19 33.23 -62.17
C ALA A 8 -2.41 32.82 -63.04
N THR A 9 -3.67 33.29 -62.88
CA THR A 9 -4.38 34.07 -61.82
C THR A 9 -5.92 34.05 -62.03
N VAL A 10 -6.70 34.17 -60.93
CA VAL A 10 -7.97 34.94 -60.73
C VAL A 10 -9.08 34.97 -61.82
N GLY A 11 -10.33 34.71 -61.41
CA GLY A 11 -11.51 35.24 -62.11
C GLY A 11 -12.90 34.77 -61.62
N ARG A 12 -13.68 35.66 -60.98
CA ARG A 12 -15.17 35.57 -60.90
C ARG A 12 -15.74 36.66 -61.83
N PRO A 13 -16.92 36.43 -62.42
CA PRO A 13 -18.09 37.22 -61.97
C PRO A 13 -19.38 36.38 -61.84
N ALA A 14 -20.45 37.01 -61.36
CA ALA A 14 -21.80 36.44 -61.25
C ALA A 14 -22.75 37.00 -62.34
N VAL A 15 -24.05 36.64 -62.34
CA VAL A 15 -25.21 37.57 -62.31
C VAL A 15 -26.58 36.90 -62.61
N LEU A 16 -27.48 36.91 -61.61
CA LEU A 16 -28.98 36.92 -61.69
C LEU A 16 -29.71 35.71 -62.35
N ARG A 17 -31.05 35.51 -62.24
CA ARG A 17 -32.16 36.41 -61.81
C ARG A 17 -33.42 35.69 -61.27
N ARG A 18 -33.90 36.08 -60.06
CA ARG A 18 -35.29 36.24 -59.48
C ARG A 18 -36.42 35.21 -59.84
N VAL A 19 -37.50 34.99 -59.06
CA VAL A 19 -38.32 35.74 -58.06
C VAL A 19 -38.92 34.70 -57.06
N GLY A 20 -39.38 34.94 -55.82
CA GLY A 20 -39.42 36.13 -54.93
C GLY A 20 -40.83 36.40 -54.30
N ALA A 21 -40.87 37.16 -53.19
CA ALA A 21 -42.07 37.75 -52.50
C ALA A 21 -42.93 36.82 -51.58
N LEU A 22 -43.49 37.25 -50.43
CA LEU A 22 -43.39 38.54 -49.67
C LEU A 22 -43.93 38.44 -48.20
N ALA A 23 -43.44 39.34 -47.31
CA ALA A 23 -44.10 39.92 -46.10
C ALA A 23 -44.34 39.04 -44.83
N ARG A 24 -44.41 39.55 -43.58
CA ARG A 24 -44.03 40.86 -42.93
C ARG A 24 -44.06 40.70 -41.37
N GLY A 25 -43.16 41.34 -40.61
CA GLY A 25 -43.22 41.48 -39.13
C GLY A 25 -41.97 42.18 -38.53
N PRO A 26 -42.02 43.02 -37.45
CA PRO A 26 -40.95 43.99 -37.14
C PRO A 26 -40.23 43.86 -35.77
N TRP A 27 -39.27 44.79 -35.55
CA TRP A 27 -38.38 45.04 -34.39
C TRP A 27 -39.08 45.16 -33.00
N GLY A 28 -38.40 45.07 -31.84
CA GLY A 28 -36.98 44.80 -31.51
C GLY A 28 -36.59 45.29 -30.07
N TRP A 29 -35.32 45.12 -29.66
CA TRP A 29 -34.64 45.68 -28.46
C TRP A 29 -35.08 45.25 -27.03
N VAL A 30 -34.35 44.29 -26.44
CA VAL A 30 -34.07 44.20 -24.98
C VAL A 30 -32.61 43.71 -24.84
N ARG A 31 -31.62 44.56 -24.52
CA ARG A 31 -31.20 45.09 -23.20
C ARG A 31 -30.63 44.02 -22.26
N SER A 32 -29.31 44.08 -22.04
CA SER A 32 -28.56 43.14 -21.20
C SER A 32 -29.01 43.15 -19.74
N VAL A 33 -29.12 41.96 -19.14
CA VAL A 33 -29.21 41.76 -17.69
C VAL A 33 -28.15 40.73 -17.32
N GLY A 34 -27.17 41.12 -16.52
CA GLY A 34 -26.19 40.18 -15.98
C GLY A 34 -26.81 39.35 -14.87
N ILE A 35 -27.02 38.06 -15.12
CA ILE A 35 -27.40 37.12 -14.06
C ILE A 35 -26.10 36.63 -13.41
N LEU A 36 -25.80 37.16 -12.23
CA LEU A 36 -24.84 36.55 -11.32
C LEU A 36 -25.45 35.22 -10.83
N VAL A 37 -25.21 34.14 -11.57
CA VAL A 37 -25.35 32.80 -11.04
C VAL A 37 -24.26 32.65 -9.99
N GLY A 38 -24.64 32.81 -8.73
CA GLY A 38 -23.80 32.46 -7.59
C GLY A 38 -23.60 30.95 -7.58
N GLY A 39 -22.61 30.48 -8.34
CA GLY A 39 -22.17 29.11 -8.31
C GLY A 39 -21.66 28.79 -6.92
N ALA A 40 -22.53 28.22 -6.08
CA ALA A 40 -22.10 27.55 -4.87
C ALA A 40 -21.33 26.31 -5.33
N THR A 41 -20.01 26.44 -5.45
CA THR A 41 -19.12 25.32 -5.73
C THR A 41 -19.18 24.38 -4.54
N CYS A 42 -20.12 23.45 -4.57
CA CYS A 42 -20.05 22.23 -3.79
C CYS A 42 -18.77 21.52 -4.25
N LEU A 43 -17.67 21.80 -3.55
CA LEU A 43 -16.53 20.90 -3.46
C LEU A 43 -17.09 19.60 -2.87
N GLY A 44 -17.56 18.73 -3.74
CA GLY A 44 -17.72 17.34 -3.41
C GLY A 44 -16.34 16.85 -3.02
N TYR A 45 -16.15 16.63 -1.73
CA TYR A 45 -15.20 15.61 -1.31
C TYR A 45 -15.69 14.34 -1.99
N ALA A 46 -14.97 13.93 -3.03
CA ALA A 46 -14.94 12.51 -3.34
C ALA A 46 -14.52 11.82 -2.02
N PRO A 47 -15.23 10.77 -1.56
CA PRO A 47 -14.61 9.88 -0.59
C PRO A 47 -13.27 9.46 -1.21
N GLY A 48 -12.17 9.61 -0.47
CA GLY A 48 -10.91 9.00 -0.89
C GLY A 48 -11.18 7.51 -1.05
N ALA A 49 -10.77 6.92 -2.17
CA ALA A 49 -11.01 5.51 -2.42
C ALA A 49 -10.36 4.71 -1.29
N TRP A 50 -11.20 4.12 -0.44
CA TRP A 50 -10.81 2.98 0.38
C TRP A 50 -10.57 1.81 -0.57
N ALA A 51 -9.61 0.94 -0.26
CA ALA A 51 -9.36 -0.27 -1.03
C ALA A 51 -10.69 -1.04 -1.17
N GLN A 52 -11.13 -1.31 -2.41
CA GLN A 52 -12.55 -1.60 -2.65
C GLN A 52 -12.95 -2.94 -2.02
N SER A 53 -12.05 -3.93 -2.08
CA SER A 53 -12.12 -5.20 -1.35
C SER A 53 -10.78 -5.96 -1.47
N TRP A 54 -10.40 -6.71 -0.44
CA TRP A 54 -9.66 -7.97 -0.60
C TRP A 54 -10.68 -9.10 -0.43
N GLU A 55 -10.25 -10.34 -0.19
CA GLU A 55 -11.15 -11.45 0.15
C GLU A 55 -12.14 -11.05 1.28
N PRO A 56 -13.45 -10.92 1.00
CA PRO A 56 -14.38 -10.33 1.96
C PRO A 56 -14.53 -11.17 3.24
N PRO A 57 -14.56 -10.56 4.43
CA PRO A 57 -14.77 -9.13 4.70
C PRO A 57 -13.48 -8.29 4.80
N ARG A 58 -12.32 -8.81 4.39
CA ARG A 58 -11.04 -8.08 4.50
C ARG A 58 -10.89 -7.04 3.40
N GLU A 59 -10.22 -5.92 3.70
CA GLU A 59 -9.87 -4.88 2.73
C GLU A 59 -8.42 -5.01 2.22
N ARG A 60 -7.61 -5.89 2.85
CA ARG A 60 -6.18 -6.07 2.56
C ARG A 60 -5.67 -7.51 2.75
N PRO A 61 -4.58 -7.90 2.06
CA PRO A 61 -3.86 -9.13 2.32
C PRO A 61 -3.24 -9.18 3.72
N LEU A 62 -2.94 -10.40 4.18
CA LEU A 62 -2.14 -10.67 5.37
C LEU A 62 -0.70 -11.02 4.98
N LEU A 63 0.25 -10.86 5.89
CA LEU A 63 1.67 -11.14 5.61
C LEU A 63 1.95 -12.64 5.35
N LEU A 64 1.08 -13.54 5.83
CA LEU A 64 1.11 -14.98 5.49
C LEU A 64 0.66 -15.29 4.05
N GLU A 65 0.09 -14.33 3.34
CA GLU A 65 -0.39 -14.47 1.95
C GLU A 65 0.63 -13.93 0.93
N VAL A 66 1.83 -13.55 1.39
CA VAL A 66 2.92 -13.12 0.52
C VAL A 66 3.39 -14.29 -0.36
N GLY A 67 3.44 -14.04 -1.66
CA GLY A 67 3.99 -14.95 -2.65
C GLY A 67 5.43 -14.57 -3.01
N ALA A 68 5.60 -13.33 -3.47
CA ALA A 68 6.91 -12.82 -3.88
C ALA A 68 7.30 -11.57 -3.10
N VAL A 69 8.62 -11.43 -2.92
CA VAL A 69 9.31 -10.22 -2.49
C VAL A 69 10.50 -10.08 -3.44
N ASP A 70 10.61 -9.00 -4.19
CA ASP A 70 11.79 -8.73 -5.01
C ASP A 70 12.73 -7.71 -4.36
N ARG A 71 13.75 -7.31 -5.10
CA ARG A 71 14.65 -6.20 -4.86
C ARG A 71 13.92 -4.91 -5.25
N THR A 72 14.44 -3.77 -4.82
CA THR A 72 13.91 -2.46 -5.21
C THR A 72 15.04 -1.44 -5.24
N GLY A 73 14.80 -0.24 -5.77
CA GLY A 73 15.70 0.90 -5.55
C GLY A 73 15.59 1.55 -4.15
N GLU A 74 14.85 0.97 -3.20
CA GLU A 74 14.60 1.61 -1.90
C GLU A 74 15.83 1.66 -0.96
N PRO A 75 16.11 2.82 -0.35
CA PRO A 75 17.12 2.91 0.71
C PRO A 75 16.77 2.02 1.91
N ARG A 76 17.64 1.04 2.20
CA ARG A 76 17.54 0.05 3.29
C ARG A 76 16.49 -1.05 3.09
N TRP A 77 16.21 -1.43 1.85
CA TRP A 77 15.43 -2.63 1.54
C TRP A 77 16.28 -3.90 1.64
N PRO A 78 15.97 -4.84 2.55
CA PRO A 78 16.91 -5.91 2.96
C PRO A 78 16.79 -7.22 2.15
N PHE A 79 16.14 -7.15 0.98
CA PHE A 79 16.00 -8.24 0.01
C PHE A 79 16.94 -8.07 -1.21
N GLY A 80 17.70 -6.96 -1.25
CA GLY A 80 18.65 -6.59 -2.28
C GLY A 80 18.17 -5.41 -3.14
N ALA A 81 19.05 -4.86 -3.97
CA ALA A 81 18.79 -3.63 -4.74
C ALA A 81 18.69 -3.86 -6.25
N GLU A 82 17.93 -3.03 -6.94
CA GLU A 82 17.93 -2.93 -8.41
C GLU A 82 17.60 -1.55 -8.98
N ASP A 83 17.64 -1.43 -10.32
CA ASP A 83 17.65 -0.20 -11.14
C ASP A 83 16.70 -0.41 -12.32
N VAL A 84 15.40 -0.21 -12.08
CA VAL A 84 14.34 -0.46 -13.08
C VAL A 84 14.39 0.59 -14.20
N ALA A 85 14.79 1.83 -13.89
CA ALA A 85 14.91 2.88 -14.90
C ALA A 85 16.12 2.71 -15.83
N GLY A 86 17.19 2.05 -15.36
CA GLY A 86 18.48 1.94 -16.04
C GLY A 86 19.31 3.23 -15.98
N ASP A 87 19.06 4.13 -15.00
CA ASP A 87 19.86 5.33 -14.75
C ASP A 87 20.75 5.26 -13.48
N GLY A 88 20.80 4.07 -12.86
CA GLY A 88 21.82 3.64 -11.90
C GLY A 88 21.36 3.75 -10.44
N LEU A 89 21.63 2.70 -9.64
CA LEU A 89 21.27 2.51 -8.21
C LEU A 89 21.44 3.72 -7.25
N ASP A 90 22.26 4.72 -7.58
CA ASP A 90 22.34 5.99 -6.84
C ASP A 90 21.09 6.89 -7.04
N THR A 91 20.27 6.56 -8.04
CA THR A 91 19.00 7.17 -8.36
C THR A 91 17.87 6.23 -7.99
N PHE A 92 16.87 6.76 -7.28
CA PHE A 92 15.57 6.11 -7.19
C PHE A 92 14.45 7.15 -7.12
N ARG A 93 13.84 7.49 -8.27
CA ARG A 93 12.93 8.68 -8.39
C ARG A 93 11.45 8.30 -8.42
N ALA A 94 10.58 9.28 -8.19
CA ALA A 94 9.13 9.08 -8.16
C ALA A 94 8.50 8.36 -9.38
N PRO A 95 8.98 8.53 -10.63
CA PRO A 95 8.43 7.78 -11.76
C PRO A 95 8.80 6.29 -11.73
N GLU A 96 10.06 5.99 -11.40
CA GLU A 96 10.60 4.64 -11.27
C GLU A 96 9.97 3.88 -10.10
N ARG A 97 9.82 4.55 -8.94
CA ARG A 97 9.06 4.03 -7.78
C ARG A 97 7.63 3.59 -8.13
N ALA A 98 7.04 4.15 -9.18
CA ALA A 98 5.67 3.81 -9.58
C ALA A 98 5.61 2.54 -10.46
N ILE A 99 6.75 1.99 -10.86
CA ILE A 99 6.88 0.80 -11.74
C ILE A 99 7.77 -0.31 -11.14
N ASP A 100 8.63 0.03 -10.18
CA ASP A 100 9.35 -0.87 -9.26
C ASP A 100 8.34 -1.53 -8.30
N PHE A 101 8.24 -2.87 -8.36
CA PHE A 101 7.36 -3.68 -7.51
C PHE A 101 8.16 -4.29 -6.36
N ARG A 102 7.58 -4.26 -5.14
CA ARG A 102 8.24 -4.71 -3.91
C ARG A 102 7.82 -6.12 -3.51
N THR A 103 6.50 -6.35 -3.57
CA THR A 103 5.81 -7.45 -2.91
C THR A 103 4.58 -7.85 -3.71
N VAL A 104 4.32 -9.17 -3.77
CA VAL A 104 3.10 -9.75 -4.33
C VAL A 104 2.47 -10.63 -3.26
N TYR A 105 1.16 -10.47 -3.06
CA TYR A 105 0.35 -11.30 -2.18
C TYR A 105 -0.70 -12.04 -3.01
N ALA A 106 -0.97 -13.31 -2.71
CA ALA A 106 -1.99 -14.09 -3.39
C ALA A 106 -2.72 -15.05 -2.42
N VAL A 107 -4.04 -15.14 -2.56
CA VAL A 107 -4.87 -16.13 -1.85
C VAL A 107 -6.00 -16.61 -2.75
N ALA A 108 -6.25 -17.93 -2.78
CA ALA A 108 -7.48 -18.48 -3.34
C ALA A 108 -8.56 -18.54 -2.26
N GLY A 109 -9.64 -17.77 -2.47
CA GLY A 109 -10.85 -17.85 -1.65
C GLY A 109 -11.74 -19.03 -2.07
N GLU A 110 -13.04 -18.93 -1.79
CA GLU A 110 -14.01 -19.97 -2.17
C GLU A 110 -14.22 -20.06 -3.70
N GLU A 111 -14.29 -18.92 -4.40
CA GLU A 111 -14.62 -18.84 -5.84
C GLU A 111 -13.57 -18.08 -6.69
N ASP A 112 -12.78 -17.17 -6.10
CA ASP A 112 -11.81 -16.30 -6.78
C ASP A 112 -10.36 -16.49 -6.29
N LEU A 113 -9.40 -16.36 -7.21
CA LEU A 113 -8.02 -15.98 -6.89
C LEU A 113 -7.96 -14.46 -6.69
N TRP A 114 -7.45 -14.05 -5.54
CA TRP A 114 -7.08 -12.67 -5.25
C TRP A 114 -5.56 -12.54 -5.34
N LEU A 115 -5.06 -11.57 -6.10
CA LEU A 115 -3.64 -11.23 -6.14
C LEU A 115 -3.46 -9.71 -6.06
N ARG A 116 -2.56 -9.21 -5.19
CA ARG A 116 -2.23 -7.79 -5.06
C ARG A 116 -0.72 -7.61 -5.08
N ALA A 117 -0.22 -6.76 -5.99
CA ALA A 117 1.19 -6.40 -6.09
C ALA A 117 1.37 -4.92 -5.75
N TYR A 118 2.32 -4.60 -4.87
CA TYR A 118 2.59 -3.24 -4.40
C TYR A 118 3.86 -2.65 -5.03
N VAL A 119 3.83 -1.38 -5.38
CA VAL A 119 4.97 -0.63 -5.92
C VAL A 119 5.67 0.22 -4.85
N ALA A 120 6.94 0.58 -5.05
CA ALA A 120 7.69 1.41 -4.11
C ALA A 120 7.12 2.85 -3.95
N SER A 121 6.25 3.30 -4.84
CA SER A 121 5.56 4.59 -4.78
C SER A 121 4.48 4.59 -3.70
N THR A 122 4.53 5.56 -2.80
CA THR A 122 3.60 5.66 -1.65
C THR A 122 2.24 6.29 -2.00
N SER A 123 1.95 6.51 -3.29
CA SER A 123 0.78 7.31 -3.71
C SER A 123 0.18 7.01 -5.09
N THR A 124 0.84 6.25 -5.97
CA THR A 124 0.32 5.91 -7.32
C THR A 124 1.08 4.73 -7.90
N VAL A 125 0.40 3.92 -8.71
CA VAL A 125 1.05 3.06 -9.72
C VAL A 125 1.37 3.91 -10.97
N GLY A 126 2.34 3.49 -11.78
CA GLY A 126 2.71 4.09 -13.05
C GLY A 126 1.95 3.49 -14.24
N ASP A 127 2.40 3.80 -15.46
CA ASP A 127 1.86 3.19 -16.69
C ASP A 127 2.51 1.82 -16.89
N VAL A 128 1.94 0.79 -16.25
CA VAL A 128 2.43 -0.59 -16.24
C VAL A 128 1.40 -1.61 -16.68
N ARG A 129 1.86 -2.81 -16.98
CA ARG A 129 1.07 -4.02 -17.24
C ARG A 129 1.69 -5.13 -16.40
N LEU A 130 0.92 -5.65 -15.45
CA LEU A 130 1.34 -6.73 -14.55
C LEU A 130 0.75 -8.04 -15.06
N PHE A 131 1.60 -9.03 -15.29
CA PHE A 131 1.27 -10.37 -15.79
C PHE A 131 1.46 -11.38 -14.67
N VAL A 132 0.47 -12.24 -14.48
CA VAL A 132 0.54 -13.40 -13.59
C VAL A 132 0.49 -14.65 -14.47
N PHE A 133 1.60 -15.37 -14.51
CA PHE A 133 1.73 -16.69 -15.10
C PHE A 133 1.30 -17.73 -14.06
N VAL A 134 0.43 -18.65 -14.47
CA VAL A 134 -0.21 -19.65 -13.60
C VAL A 134 0.10 -21.05 -14.13
N ASP A 135 0.87 -21.79 -13.35
CA ASP A 135 1.06 -23.23 -13.47
C ASP A 135 -0.04 -23.88 -12.60
N SER A 136 -1.03 -24.51 -13.24
CA SER A 136 -2.30 -24.83 -12.59
C SER A 136 -2.35 -26.23 -11.94
N ASP A 137 -1.36 -27.09 -12.20
CA ASP A 137 -1.23 -28.42 -11.59
C ASP A 137 0.14 -28.72 -10.92
N ARG A 138 1.14 -27.85 -11.14
CA ARG A 138 2.55 -27.93 -10.71
C ARG A 138 3.36 -28.99 -11.43
N ASP A 139 3.14 -29.15 -12.72
CA ASP A 139 4.02 -29.91 -13.61
C ASP A 139 4.70 -28.98 -14.64
N GLU A 140 5.95 -28.63 -14.34
CA GLU A 140 6.90 -27.87 -15.17
C GLU A 140 7.10 -28.45 -16.59
N THR A 141 6.56 -29.64 -16.88
CA THR A 141 6.62 -30.31 -18.20
C THR A 141 5.35 -30.16 -19.04
N THR A 142 4.33 -29.48 -18.51
CA THR A 142 3.13 -29.01 -19.22
C THR A 142 3.11 -27.47 -19.32
N GLY A 143 2.10 -26.90 -19.97
CA GLY A 143 1.97 -25.46 -20.12
C GLY A 143 3.06 -24.83 -21.01
N GLY A 144 3.12 -23.50 -20.96
CA GLY A 144 4.10 -22.68 -21.67
C GLY A 144 5.28 -22.24 -20.80
N SER A 145 6.21 -21.54 -21.45
CA SER A 145 7.31 -20.84 -20.80
C SER A 145 6.95 -19.36 -20.56
N ALA A 146 7.61 -18.70 -19.62
CA ALA A 146 7.54 -17.25 -19.44
C ALA A 146 8.27 -16.45 -20.54
N GLU A 147 8.99 -17.09 -21.48
CA GLU A 147 9.52 -16.50 -22.74
C GLU A 147 8.38 -16.15 -23.73
N ALA A 148 7.36 -15.44 -23.23
CA ALA A 148 6.08 -15.21 -23.89
C ALA A 148 6.12 -14.01 -24.87
N THR A 149 7.03 -14.07 -25.85
CA THR A 149 7.25 -13.01 -26.85
C THR A 149 6.02 -12.66 -27.70
N SER A 150 4.98 -13.50 -27.68
CA SER A 150 3.65 -13.28 -28.28
C SER A 150 2.75 -12.35 -27.46
N LEU A 151 2.93 -12.29 -26.13
CA LEU A 151 2.24 -11.38 -25.22
C LEU A 151 2.91 -10.00 -25.21
N ASP A 152 4.25 -9.99 -25.21
CA ASP A 152 5.07 -8.80 -25.46
C ASP A 152 6.50 -9.18 -25.87
N GLU A 153 7.09 -8.47 -26.84
CA GLU A 153 8.44 -8.77 -27.37
C GLU A 153 9.56 -8.62 -26.32
N ARG A 154 9.29 -8.01 -25.16
CA ARG A 154 10.23 -7.86 -24.03
C ARG A 154 10.34 -9.11 -23.15
N PHE A 155 9.46 -10.10 -23.30
CA PHE A 155 9.60 -11.39 -22.61
C PHE A 155 10.49 -12.35 -23.41
N ASP A 156 11.74 -11.94 -23.68
CA ASP A 156 12.72 -12.65 -24.51
C ASP A 156 13.61 -13.66 -23.73
N GLY A 157 13.17 -14.04 -22.53
CA GLY A 157 13.70 -15.16 -21.77
C GLY A 157 12.84 -15.53 -20.56
N ASP A 158 13.02 -16.75 -20.07
CA ASP A 158 12.37 -17.30 -18.88
C ASP A 158 13.39 -17.44 -17.73
N PRO A 159 13.16 -16.82 -16.55
CA PRO A 159 14.02 -16.98 -15.37
C PRO A 159 13.64 -18.20 -14.51
N THR A 160 12.60 -18.94 -14.90
CA THR A 160 12.03 -20.10 -14.20
C THR A 160 12.25 -21.40 -14.99
N ASP A 161 11.57 -22.47 -14.60
CA ASP A 161 11.64 -23.79 -15.24
C ASP A 161 10.54 -24.00 -16.30
N GLY A 162 9.58 -23.08 -16.43
CA GLY A 162 8.35 -23.22 -17.23
C GLY A 162 7.16 -23.75 -16.40
N GLY A 163 6.08 -24.19 -17.08
CA GLY A 163 4.92 -24.84 -16.45
C GLY A 163 3.55 -24.16 -16.68
N TYR A 164 3.49 -23.04 -17.41
CA TYR A 164 2.37 -22.10 -17.27
C TYR A 164 1.19 -22.37 -18.22
N ASP A 165 0.08 -22.87 -17.69
CA ASP A 165 -1.17 -23.11 -18.43
C ASP A 165 -1.92 -21.82 -18.80
N VAL A 166 -1.87 -20.81 -17.93
CA VAL A 166 -2.69 -19.59 -18.05
C VAL A 166 -1.85 -18.36 -17.73
N VAL A 167 -2.08 -17.28 -18.47
CA VAL A 167 -1.57 -15.94 -18.12
C VAL A 167 -2.74 -14.99 -17.97
N VAL A 168 -2.74 -14.17 -16.92
CA VAL A 168 -3.71 -13.07 -16.73
C VAL A 168 -2.96 -11.76 -16.52
N ALA A 169 -3.48 -10.65 -17.05
CA ALA A 169 -2.82 -9.35 -16.94
C ALA A 169 -3.75 -8.19 -16.55
N VAL A 170 -3.23 -7.24 -15.77
CA VAL A 170 -3.89 -6.02 -15.31
C VAL A 170 -3.01 -4.79 -15.58
N ARG A 171 -3.64 -3.66 -15.94
CA ARG A 171 -2.97 -2.40 -16.27
C ARG A 171 -2.87 -1.45 -15.07
N GLY A 172 -1.95 -0.49 -15.15
CA GLY A 172 -1.70 0.58 -14.18
C GLY A 172 -2.93 1.45 -13.82
N ASP A 173 -3.99 1.42 -14.64
CA ASP A 173 -5.27 2.10 -14.39
C ASP A 173 -6.34 1.21 -13.72
N GLY A 174 -5.99 -0.04 -13.38
CA GLY A 174 -6.89 -1.03 -12.81
C GLY A 174 -7.75 -1.78 -13.85
N SER A 175 -7.55 -1.57 -15.15
CA SER A 175 -8.27 -2.36 -16.17
C SER A 175 -7.65 -3.76 -16.35
N LEU A 176 -8.50 -4.80 -16.40
CA LEU A 176 -8.09 -6.14 -16.83
C LEU A 176 -7.68 -6.06 -18.31
N GLU A 177 -6.46 -6.49 -18.64
CA GLU A 177 -5.95 -6.49 -20.02
C GLU A 177 -6.42 -7.72 -20.79
N GLY A 178 -6.39 -8.89 -20.15
CA GLY A 178 -6.82 -10.14 -20.74
C GLY A 178 -6.48 -11.37 -19.89
N ILE A 179 -6.98 -12.52 -20.36
CA ILE A 179 -6.52 -13.86 -19.97
C ILE A 179 -6.13 -14.58 -21.26
N TRP A 180 -5.05 -15.35 -21.24
CA TRP A 180 -4.60 -16.22 -22.32
C TRP A 180 -4.39 -17.63 -21.76
N GLN A 181 -4.66 -18.65 -22.57
CA GLN A 181 -4.47 -20.06 -22.22
C GLN A 181 -3.43 -20.67 -23.17
N TRP A 182 -2.55 -21.50 -22.62
CA TRP A 182 -1.57 -22.24 -23.40
C TRP A 182 -2.24 -23.21 -24.37
N SER A 183 -1.79 -23.21 -25.61
CA SER A 183 -2.36 -24.01 -26.69
C SER A 183 -1.26 -24.86 -27.34
N GLU A 184 -1.19 -26.13 -26.95
CA GLU A 184 -0.23 -27.12 -27.50
C GLU A 184 -0.18 -27.14 -29.04
N ASP A 185 -1.35 -27.06 -29.69
CA ASP A 185 -1.49 -27.07 -31.15
C ASP A 185 -0.92 -25.80 -31.82
N ALA A 186 -0.89 -24.67 -31.10
CA ALA A 186 -0.22 -23.43 -31.52
C ALA A 186 1.24 -23.34 -31.05
N SER A 187 1.56 -24.03 -29.95
CA SER A 187 2.75 -23.82 -29.11
C SER A 187 2.89 -22.36 -28.65
N ASP A 188 1.76 -21.74 -28.27
CA ASP A 188 1.65 -20.33 -27.92
C ASP A 188 0.43 -20.08 -26.97
N TYR A 189 0.36 -18.89 -26.37
CA TYR A 189 -0.73 -18.44 -25.51
C TYR A 189 -1.88 -17.80 -26.32
N GLU A 190 -3.01 -18.50 -26.46
CA GLU A 190 -4.18 -18.00 -27.20
C GLU A 190 -5.13 -17.19 -26.28
N PRO A 191 -5.62 -16.01 -26.70
CA PRO A 191 -6.44 -15.15 -25.85
C PRO A 191 -7.85 -15.71 -25.62
N VAL A 192 -8.26 -15.73 -24.35
CA VAL A 192 -9.64 -16.05 -23.94
C VAL A 192 -10.58 -14.94 -24.42
N THR A 193 -11.69 -15.34 -25.06
CA THR A 193 -12.73 -14.39 -25.49
C THR A 193 -13.62 -14.01 -24.31
N ASP A 194 -13.88 -12.71 -24.13
CA ASP A 194 -14.65 -12.13 -23.02
C ASP A 194 -14.15 -12.63 -21.63
N PRO A 195 -12.87 -12.40 -21.29
CA PRO A 195 -12.25 -12.96 -20.08
C PRO A 195 -12.92 -12.44 -18.79
N PRO A 196 -13.24 -13.32 -17.83
CA PRO A 196 -13.81 -12.91 -16.54
C PRO A 196 -12.73 -12.35 -15.59
N GLY A 197 -13.18 -11.64 -14.56
CA GLY A 197 -12.32 -11.04 -13.54
C GLY A 197 -12.43 -9.52 -13.50
N VAL A 198 -11.78 -8.93 -12.51
CA VAL A 198 -11.77 -7.49 -12.22
C VAL A 198 -10.36 -7.08 -11.81
N GLY A 199 -9.91 -5.93 -12.32
CA GLY A 199 -8.71 -5.26 -11.83
C GLY A 199 -9.07 -4.09 -10.89
N GLU A 200 -8.15 -3.75 -10.00
CA GLU A 200 -8.23 -2.54 -9.15
C GLU A 200 -6.85 -1.89 -9.06
N VAL A 201 -6.83 -0.55 -8.96
CA VAL A 201 -5.65 0.24 -8.58
C VAL A 201 -5.97 1.11 -7.38
N GLY A 202 -5.07 1.19 -6.40
CA GLY A 202 -5.27 1.99 -5.20
C GLY A 202 -4.00 2.29 -4.41
N VAL A 203 -4.17 2.72 -3.16
CA VAL A 203 -3.07 2.97 -2.21
C VAL A 203 -3.48 2.48 -0.82
N ASP A 204 -2.80 1.44 -0.31
CA ASP A 204 -3.12 0.81 0.97
C ASP A 204 -1.83 0.47 1.75
N VAL A 205 -1.95 -0.10 2.95
CA VAL A 205 -0.81 -0.67 3.68
C VAL A 205 -0.29 -1.91 2.94
N ASP A 206 1.02 -1.99 2.74
CA ASP A 206 1.76 -3.19 2.32
C ASP A 206 2.10 -4.02 3.58
N PRO A 207 1.55 -5.25 3.74
CA PRO A 207 1.71 -6.06 4.95
C PRO A 207 3.14 -6.32 5.41
N ILE A 208 4.16 -6.18 4.55
CA ILE A 208 5.57 -6.35 4.93
C ILE A 208 6.04 -5.22 5.87
N ARG A 209 5.36 -4.07 5.92
CA ARG A 209 5.56 -2.93 6.84
C ARG A 209 6.95 -2.26 6.85
N ILE A 210 7.91 -2.69 6.02
CA ILE A 210 9.25 -2.08 5.92
C ILE A 210 9.18 -0.73 5.18
N GLY A 211 9.82 0.29 5.75
CA GLY A 211 9.89 1.65 5.19
C GLY A 211 8.60 2.47 5.44
N ASP A 212 8.10 3.17 4.42
CA ASP A 212 6.72 3.68 4.47
C ASP A 212 5.76 2.50 4.31
N ALA A 213 4.80 2.35 5.22
CA ALA A 213 3.84 1.27 5.18
C ALA A 213 2.82 1.44 4.03
N ARG A 214 2.53 2.66 3.56
CA ARG A 214 1.52 2.89 2.51
C ARG A 214 2.15 2.89 1.12
N ARG A 215 1.61 2.05 0.24
CA ARG A 215 2.11 1.82 -1.13
C ARG A 215 0.96 1.81 -2.13
N GLY A 216 1.26 2.25 -3.36
CA GLY A 216 0.38 2.01 -4.50
C GLY A 216 0.30 0.51 -4.79
N TYR A 217 -0.86 0.02 -5.21
CA TYR A 217 -1.03 -1.38 -5.61
C TYR A 217 -1.82 -1.53 -6.90
N LEU A 218 -1.53 -2.61 -7.61
CA LEU A 218 -2.47 -3.25 -8.52
C LEU A 218 -3.03 -4.51 -7.89
N GLN A 219 -4.28 -4.82 -8.19
CA GLN A 219 -4.96 -6.03 -7.73
C GLN A 219 -5.72 -6.68 -8.87
N LEU A 220 -5.76 -8.00 -8.83
CA LEU A 220 -6.58 -8.90 -9.64
C LEU A 220 -7.53 -9.67 -8.72
N GLN A 221 -8.80 -9.76 -9.13
CA GLN A 221 -9.77 -10.75 -8.66
C GLN A 221 -10.22 -11.54 -9.89
N VAL A 222 -9.98 -12.86 -9.91
CA VAL A 222 -10.26 -13.70 -11.09
C VAL A 222 -10.89 -15.01 -10.63
N PRO A 223 -12.02 -15.46 -11.22
CA PRO A 223 -12.63 -16.74 -10.86
C PRO A 223 -11.66 -17.90 -11.04
N LEU A 224 -11.56 -18.77 -10.04
CA LEU A 224 -10.61 -19.89 -10.01
C LEU A 224 -10.76 -20.78 -11.25
N GLU A 225 -12.00 -21.03 -11.69
CA GLU A 225 -12.31 -21.81 -12.89
C GLU A 225 -11.73 -21.25 -14.20
N ALA A 226 -11.50 -19.93 -14.28
CA ALA A 226 -10.90 -19.29 -15.46
C ALA A 226 -9.38 -19.49 -15.55
N LEU A 227 -8.76 -19.84 -14.41
CA LEU A 227 -7.32 -20.10 -14.26
C LEU A 227 -6.99 -21.60 -14.12
N GLY A 228 -7.98 -22.48 -14.26
CA GLY A 228 -7.84 -23.93 -14.02
C GLY A 228 -7.82 -24.34 -12.54
N LEU A 229 -7.96 -23.38 -11.62
CA LEU A 229 -7.72 -23.54 -10.20
C LEU A 229 -8.94 -24.04 -9.42
N THR A 230 -8.68 -24.41 -8.15
CA THR A 230 -9.71 -24.67 -7.13
C THR A 230 -9.29 -23.99 -5.82
N SER A 231 -10.17 -23.93 -4.82
CA SER A 231 -9.88 -23.32 -3.51
C SER A 231 -8.81 -24.04 -2.68
N ALA A 232 -8.32 -25.21 -3.12
CA ALA A 232 -7.11 -25.84 -2.59
C ALA A 232 -5.80 -25.18 -3.09
N CYS A 233 -5.88 -24.41 -4.18
CA CYS A 233 -4.79 -23.74 -4.89
C CYS A 233 -3.51 -24.58 -5.05
N ASP A 234 -3.66 -25.76 -5.65
CA ASP A 234 -2.56 -26.67 -5.99
C ASP A 234 -1.72 -26.16 -7.19
N ALA A 235 -1.28 -24.90 -7.14
CA ALA A 235 -0.68 -24.16 -8.25
C ALA A 235 0.58 -23.37 -7.85
N GLU A 236 1.42 -23.06 -8.84
CA GLU A 236 2.53 -22.11 -8.70
C GLU A 236 2.33 -20.90 -9.62
N LEU A 237 2.74 -19.73 -9.12
CA LEU A 237 2.50 -18.42 -9.70
C LEU A 237 3.83 -17.72 -9.91
N PHE A 238 4.02 -17.11 -11.08
CA PHE A 238 5.15 -16.22 -11.37
C PHE A 238 4.62 -14.91 -11.92
N VAL A 239 5.27 -13.80 -11.56
CA VAL A 239 4.76 -12.46 -11.88
C VAL A 239 5.82 -11.67 -12.61
N ARG A 240 5.41 -11.02 -13.70
CA ARG A 240 6.25 -10.15 -14.53
C ARG A 240 5.55 -8.80 -14.70
N SER A 241 6.29 -7.70 -14.82
CA SER A 241 5.70 -6.41 -15.17
C SER A 241 6.38 -5.79 -16.39
N LEU A 242 5.62 -4.93 -17.07
CA LEU A 242 6.10 -4.12 -18.18
C LEU A 242 5.70 -2.67 -17.93
N ASN A 243 6.65 -1.75 -18.08
CA ASN A 243 6.41 -0.32 -18.10
C ASN A 243 6.22 0.18 -19.54
N GLU A 244 5.22 1.04 -19.76
CA GLU A 244 4.96 1.70 -21.05
C GLU A 244 5.43 3.18 -21.07
N SER A 245 5.92 3.70 -19.94
CA SER A 245 6.43 5.08 -19.82
C SER A 245 7.77 5.26 -20.53
N GLU A 246 7.86 6.25 -21.43
CA GLU A 246 9.11 6.56 -22.15
C GLU A 246 10.30 6.82 -21.21
N ASN A 247 11.41 6.11 -21.42
CA ASN A 247 12.71 6.27 -20.74
C ASN A 247 12.74 5.83 -19.24
N LEU A 248 11.88 4.91 -18.81
CA LEU A 248 11.94 4.27 -17.47
C LEU A 248 12.18 2.76 -17.57
N GLY A 249 13.15 2.35 -18.40
CA GLY A 249 13.45 0.94 -18.65
C GLY A 249 12.26 0.12 -19.19
N ALA A 250 12.36 -1.20 -19.06
CA ALA A 250 11.33 -2.15 -19.50
C ALA A 250 10.19 -2.33 -18.47
N GLY A 251 10.39 -1.90 -17.23
CA GLY A 251 9.63 -2.34 -16.06
C GLY A 251 10.41 -3.40 -15.27
N ASP A 252 9.90 -3.76 -14.09
CA ASP A 252 10.38 -4.94 -13.35
C ASP A 252 9.88 -6.18 -14.11
N LEU A 253 10.76 -6.78 -14.91
CA LEU A 253 10.43 -7.93 -15.76
C LEU A 253 10.16 -9.21 -14.96
N ASP A 254 10.69 -9.32 -13.74
CA ASP A 254 10.77 -10.57 -12.97
C ASP A 254 10.47 -10.26 -11.50
N VAL A 255 9.17 -10.10 -11.17
CA VAL A 255 8.68 -9.60 -9.88
C VAL A 255 8.85 -10.66 -8.78
N GLY A 256 10.09 -10.90 -8.39
CA GLY A 256 10.50 -11.92 -7.44
C GLY A 256 10.73 -13.28 -8.07
N ARG A 257 10.51 -14.33 -7.28
CA ARG A 257 10.60 -15.73 -7.73
C ARG A 257 9.20 -16.31 -7.90
N ARG A 258 9.08 -17.39 -8.70
CA ARG A 258 7.91 -18.28 -8.65
C ARG A 258 7.58 -18.67 -7.21
N PHE A 259 6.31 -18.69 -6.87
CA PHE A 259 5.80 -18.93 -5.53
C PHE A 259 4.53 -19.80 -5.56
N ARG A 260 4.20 -20.40 -4.43
CA ARG A 260 2.98 -21.21 -4.31
C ARG A 260 1.78 -20.34 -3.98
N CYS A 261 0.67 -20.60 -4.67
CA CYS A 261 -0.60 -20.03 -4.25
C CYS A 261 -0.99 -20.54 -2.85
N VAL A 262 -1.56 -19.66 -2.02
CA VAL A 262 -2.01 -20.01 -0.66
C VAL A 262 -3.53 -20.21 -0.69
N PRO A 263 -4.05 -21.38 -0.26
CA PRO A 263 -5.50 -21.55 -0.09
C PRO A 263 -6.01 -20.84 1.17
N HIS A 264 -7.23 -20.32 1.11
CA HIS A 264 -7.97 -19.85 2.29
C HIS A 264 -8.05 -20.95 3.35
N GLY A 265 -8.00 -20.56 4.63
CA GLY A 265 -8.20 -21.48 5.75
C GLY A 265 -7.11 -22.55 5.91
N ALA A 266 -5.95 -22.42 5.26
CA ALA A 266 -4.82 -23.33 5.47
C ALA A 266 -4.41 -23.41 6.95
N ASP A 267 -4.47 -24.61 7.54
CA ASP A 267 -4.24 -24.89 8.97
C ASP A 267 -2.82 -24.50 9.44
N GLY A 268 -2.75 -23.61 10.43
CA GLY A 268 -1.55 -23.33 11.22
C GLY A 268 -0.58 -22.36 10.55
N ALA A 269 -0.73 -21.08 10.86
CA ALA A 269 0.14 -20.01 10.40
C ALA A 269 1.63 -20.30 10.63
N ARG A 270 2.45 -20.04 9.60
CA ARG A 270 3.92 -20.04 9.66
C ARG A 270 4.44 -18.89 8.82
N TRP A 271 5.64 -18.42 9.17
CA TRP A 271 6.38 -17.47 8.36
C TRP A 271 6.72 -18.06 6.98
N PRO A 272 6.27 -17.41 5.88
CA PRO A 272 6.72 -17.75 4.53
C PRO A 272 8.24 -17.53 4.43
N THR A 273 8.95 -18.41 3.71
CA THR A 273 10.41 -18.35 3.59
C THR A 273 10.90 -17.16 2.78
N GLU A 274 9.98 -16.50 2.07
CA GLU A 274 10.21 -15.46 1.09
C GLU A 274 10.37 -14.08 1.74
N VAL A 275 9.73 -13.87 2.90
CA VAL A 275 9.82 -12.63 3.69
C VAL A 275 10.93 -12.63 4.73
N VAL A 276 11.67 -13.72 4.94
CA VAL A 276 12.84 -13.70 5.83
C VAL A 276 13.96 -12.89 5.14
N PRO A 277 14.42 -11.75 5.71
CA PRO A 277 15.44 -10.93 5.05
C PRO A 277 16.77 -11.66 4.92
N ARG A 278 17.56 -11.28 3.92
CA ARG A 278 18.87 -11.91 3.64
C ARG A 278 20.03 -11.13 4.22
N ASP A 279 19.89 -9.81 4.29
CA ASP A 279 20.84 -8.93 4.96
C ASP A 279 20.49 -8.79 6.46
N PRO A 280 21.49 -8.66 7.35
CA PRO A 280 21.25 -8.46 8.77
C PRO A 280 20.62 -7.08 9.03
N CYS A 281 19.71 -7.02 10.00
CA CYS A 281 19.06 -5.77 10.38
C CYS A 281 19.97 -4.88 11.24
N SER A 282 19.65 -3.59 11.28
CA SER A 282 20.26 -2.60 12.18
C SER A 282 19.23 -1.83 13.02
N ALA A 283 17.96 -1.85 12.63
CA ALA A 283 16.83 -1.28 13.35
C ALA A 283 15.54 -2.10 13.11
N ASP A 284 14.51 -1.87 13.93
CA ASP A 284 13.27 -2.66 13.89
C ASP A 284 12.45 -2.40 12.61
N GLU A 285 12.52 -1.19 12.03
CA GLU A 285 11.81 -0.83 10.79
C GLU A 285 12.38 -1.49 9.53
N GLU A 286 13.47 -2.27 9.68
CA GLU A 286 14.08 -3.10 8.64
C GLU A 286 13.57 -4.55 8.72
N CYS A 287 12.79 -4.90 9.75
CA CYS A 287 12.22 -6.23 9.94
C CYS A 287 10.76 -6.34 9.45
N PRO A 288 10.41 -7.38 8.67
CA PRO A 288 9.07 -7.62 8.15
C PRO A 288 7.98 -7.64 9.22
N GLY A 289 6.79 -7.14 8.87
CA GLY A 289 5.59 -7.27 9.71
C GLY A 289 5.68 -6.55 11.06
N GLY A 290 6.62 -5.60 11.23
CA GLY A 290 6.90 -5.02 12.55
C GLY A 290 7.60 -6.01 13.49
N GLY A 291 8.42 -6.91 12.95
CA GLY A 291 9.39 -7.67 13.74
C GLY A 291 10.44 -6.78 14.41
N LEU A 292 11.25 -7.37 15.26
CA LEU A 292 12.31 -6.69 16.00
C LEU A 292 13.68 -7.13 15.54
N CYS A 293 14.60 -6.19 15.43
CA CYS A 293 16.02 -6.49 15.27
C CYS A 293 16.63 -6.86 16.62
N VAL A 294 17.23 -8.05 16.71
CA VAL A 294 17.88 -8.59 17.90
C VAL A 294 19.20 -9.25 17.49
N GLU A 295 20.33 -8.74 18.01
CA GLU A 295 21.69 -9.20 17.66
C GLU A 295 22.03 -9.23 16.14
N GLY A 296 21.24 -8.51 15.32
CA GLY A 296 21.35 -8.45 13.85
C GLY A 296 20.42 -9.42 13.10
N GLU A 297 19.64 -10.23 13.80
CA GLU A 297 18.61 -11.11 13.24
C GLU A 297 17.20 -10.53 13.47
N CYS A 298 16.30 -10.68 12.50
CA CYS A 298 14.91 -10.24 12.63
C CYS A 298 14.07 -11.30 13.37
N VAL A 299 13.68 -10.99 14.61
CA VAL A 299 12.73 -11.76 15.41
C VAL A 299 11.33 -11.28 15.07
N LEU A 300 10.61 -12.10 14.30
CA LEU A 300 9.29 -11.77 13.76
C LEU A 300 8.17 -12.23 14.71
N PRO A 301 7.02 -11.52 14.78
CA PRO A 301 5.93 -11.87 15.70
C PRO A 301 5.19 -13.16 15.28
N PRO A 302 4.29 -13.73 16.10
CA PRO A 302 3.39 -14.78 15.66
C PRO A 302 2.40 -14.23 14.62
N LEU A 303 2.24 -14.95 13.49
CA LEU A 303 1.25 -14.62 12.47
C LEU A 303 -0.08 -15.35 12.73
N CYS A 304 -1.16 -14.79 12.22
CA CYS A 304 -2.53 -15.35 12.31
C CYS A 304 -3.35 -15.01 11.07
N ARG A 305 -4.43 -15.77 10.84
CA ARG A 305 -5.56 -15.42 9.96
C ARG A 305 -6.80 -15.06 10.77
N GLU A 306 -7.02 -15.74 11.90
CA GLU A 306 -8.12 -15.50 12.83
C GLU A 306 -7.69 -15.66 14.29
N ASP A 307 -8.54 -15.27 15.25
CA ASP A 307 -8.22 -15.31 16.67
C ASP A 307 -7.87 -16.72 17.18
N SER A 308 -8.35 -17.79 16.51
CA SER A 308 -8.05 -19.18 16.89
C SER A 308 -6.63 -19.66 16.55
N ASP A 309 -5.87 -18.89 15.76
CA ASP A 309 -4.42 -19.10 15.56
C ASP A 309 -3.58 -18.64 16.77
N CYS A 310 -4.15 -17.80 17.65
CA CYS A 310 -3.44 -17.12 18.74
C CYS A 310 -3.62 -17.77 20.13
N GLY A 311 -2.94 -17.25 21.15
CA GLY A 311 -3.08 -17.72 22.54
C GLY A 311 -4.39 -17.29 23.22
N ASP A 312 -4.72 -17.90 24.37
CA ASP A 312 -5.98 -17.65 25.11
C ASP A 312 -6.23 -16.18 25.52
N ASP A 313 -5.17 -15.36 25.62
CA ASP A 313 -5.19 -13.92 25.95
C ASP A 313 -4.75 -13.03 24.75
N GLU A 314 -4.84 -13.54 23.51
CA GLU A 314 -4.38 -12.87 22.29
C GLU A 314 -5.45 -12.91 21.20
N ARG A 315 -5.46 -11.90 20.33
CA ARG A 315 -6.37 -11.79 19.17
C ARG A 315 -5.59 -11.54 17.89
N CYS A 316 -6.20 -11.80 16.75
CA CYS A 316 -5.61 -11.50 15.46
C CYS A 316 -5.85 -10.03 15.08
N ASP A 317 -4.78 -9.26 14.88
CA ASP A 317 -4.85 -7.87 14.40
C ASP A 317 -3.98 -7.73 13.14
N GLU A 318 -4.61 -7.45 12.02
CA GLU A 318 -3.96 -7.28 10.70
C GLU A 318 -2.96 -8.39 10.30
N GLY A 319 -3.16 -9.62 10.81
CA GLY A 319 -2.34 -10.80 10.52
C GLY A 319 -1.26 -11.13 11.56
N ILE A 320 -1.24 -10.42 12.68
CA ILE A 320 -0.31 -10.62 13.80
C ILE A 320 -1.12 -10.95 15.07
N CYS A 321 -0.66 -11.92 15.86
CA CYS A 321 -1.22 -12.13 17.19
C CYS A 321 -0.77 -10.99 18.11
N VAL A 322 -1.73 -10.17 18.54
CA VAL A 322 -1.53 -9.11 19.52
C VAL A 322 -2.22 -9.47 20.82
N PHE A 323 -1.68 -9.03 21.94
CA PHE A 323 -2.31 -9.17 23.24
C PHE A 323 -3.67 -8.46 23.28
N ASP A 324 -4.72 -9.17 23.68
CA ASP A 324 -6.02 -8.57 24.01
C ASP A 324 -6.12 -8.34 25.52
N SER A 325 -6.84 -7.30 25.93
CA SER A 325 -6.77 -6.77 27.30
C SER A 325 -7.23 -7.78 28.36
N SER A 326 -6.30 -8.23 29.20
CA SER A 326 -6.58 -9.25 30.23
C SER A 326 -7.49 -8.76 31.37
N ASP A 327 -8.07 -9.72 32.09
CA ASP A 327 -8.76 -9.48 33.37
C ASP A 327 -7.80 -9.29 34.57
N VAL A 328 -6.48 -9.14 34.34
CA VAL A 328 -5.48 -8.91 35.39
C VAL A 328 -5.54 -7.46 35.87
N THR A 329 -5.83 -7.29 37.16
CA THR A 329 -5.78 -6.00 37.86
C THR A 329 -4.37 -5.65 38.30
N CYS A 330 -3.96 -4.39 38.15
CA CYS A 330 -2.64 -3.90 38.52
C CYS A 330 -2.71 -2.61 39.38
N ASP A 331 -1.68 -2.42 40.21
CA ASP A 331 -1.36 -1.15 40.88
C ASP A 331 -0.12 -0.47 40.24
N ASP A 332 0.71 -1.23 39.49
CA ASP A 332 1.89 -0.79 38.73
C ASP A 332 2.26 -1.82 37.63
N ASP A 333 3.18 -1.46 36.73
CA ASP A 333 3.66 -2.34 35.64
C ASP A 333 4.30 -3.65 36.13
N ALA A 334 4.84 -3.70 37.35
CA ALA A 334 5.49 -4.90 37.88
C ALA A 334 4.47 -6.00 38.22
N ALA A 335 3.18 -5.66 38.32
CA ALA A 335 2.08 -6.63 38.32
C ALA A 335 1.74 -7.17 36.92
N CYS A 336 2.13 -6.48 35.85
CA CYS A 336 1.79 -6.79 34.46
C CYS A 336 2.89 -7.52 33.67
N GLY A 337 4.14 -7.50 34.13
CA GLY A 337 5.23 -8.30 33.56
C GLY A 337 5.76 -7.74 32.23
N ASP A 338 5.44 -8.40 31.12
CA ASP A 338 5.75 -7.94 29.75
C ASP A 338 4.66 -7.00 29.18
N LEU A 339 3.73 -6.54 30.02
CA LEU A 339 2.65 -5.63 29.67
C LEU A 339 2.74 -4.32 30.49
N VAL A 340 1.85 -3.37 30.21
CA VAL A 340 1.79 -2.05 30.85
C VAL A 340 0.53 -1.95 31.72
N CYS A 341 0.59 -1.23 32.84
CA CYS A 341 -0.58 -0.96 33.68
C CYS A 341 -1.30 0.32 33.24
N ASP A 342 -2.55 0.21 32.80
CA ASP A 342 -3.44 1.36 32.65
C ASP A 342 -3.85 1.84 34.05
N GLU A 343 -3.24 2.92 34.54
CA GLU A 343 -3.53 3.52 35.86
C GLU A 343 -4.97 4.04 36.01
N ASP A 344 -5.65 4.42 34.92
CA ASP A 344 -7.04 4.91 34.94
C ASP A 344 -8.05 3.74 34.99
N ALA A 345 -7.71 2.60 34.39
CA ALA A 345 -8.53 1.37 34.40
C ALA A 345 -8.18 0.39 35.54
N GLY A 346 -6.96 0.47 36.09
CA GLY A 346 -6.39 -0.47 37.07
C GLY A 346 -6.13 -1.86 36.49
N ARG A 347 -5.73 -1.97 35.22
CA ARG A 347 -5.68 -3.21 34.42
C ARG A 347 -4.48 -3.28 33.49
N CYS A 348 -3.99 -4.50 33.23
CA CYS A 348 -2.88 -4.71 32.31
C CYS A 348 -3.33 -4.64 30.83
N SER A 349 -2.65 -3.81 30.04
CA SER A 349 -2.89 -3.57 28.63
C SER A 349 -1.62 -3.76 27.78
N ALA A 350 -1.81 -3.85 26.46
CA ALA A 350 -0.71 -3.76 25.51
C ALA A 350 0.03 -2.41 25.62
N CYS A 351 1.32 -2.39 25.31
CA CYS A 351 2.07 -1.17 25.07
C CYS A 351 1.66 -0.51 23.74
N VAL A 352 1.89 0.81 23.63
CA VAL A 352 1.62 1.58 22.39
C VAL A 352 2.88 2.27 21.83
N ASP A 353 3.93 2.38 22.63
CA ASP A 353 5.25 2.88 22.25
C ASP A 353 6.33 2.39 23.25
N ASP A 354 7.61 2.58 22.92
CA ASP A 354 8.73 2.23 23.82
C ASP A 354 8.69 3.00 25.15
N ALA A 355 8.15 4.22 25.15
CA ALA A 355 8.08 5.05 26.36
C ALA A 355 7.14 4.41 27.40
N SER A 356 6.09 3.72 26.95
CA SER A 356 5.18 2.91 27.76
C SER A 356 5.88 1.72 28.44
N CYS A 357 6.97 1.21 27.86
CA CYS A 357 7.67 0.02 28.37
C CYS A 357 8.74 0.30 29.43
N GLY A 358 9.13 1.57 29.62
CA GLY A 358 10.17 1.96 30.58
C GLY A 358 11.61 1.77 30.05
N ALA A 359 12.58 2.21 30.86
CA ALA A 359 13.97 2.33 30.42
C ALA A 359 14.62 0.97 30.11
N GLY A 360 15.11 0.81 28.87
CA GLY A 360 15.81 -0.41 28.41
C GLY A 360 14.90 -1.48 27.80
N ARG A 361 13.59 -1.23 27.69
CA ARG A 361 12.64 -2.07 26.96
C ARG A 361 12.14 -1.40 25.67
N ARG A 362 11.60 -2.20 24.76
CA ARG A 362 10.92 -1.77 23.53
C ARG A 362 9.52 -2.37 23.45
N CYS A 363 8.60 -1.70 22.76
CA CYS A 363 7.26 -2.21 22.49
C CYS A 363 7.27 -3.06 21.21
N ALA A 364 7.04 -4.36 21.34
CA ALA A 364 6.89 -5.26 20.19
C ALA A 364 5.53 -5.04 19.50
N SER A 365 5.44 -5.38 18.21
CA SER A 365 4.19 -5.40 17.43
C SER A 365 3.08 -6.28 18.02
N THR A 366 3.42 -7.25 18.87
CA THR A 366 2.48 -8.07 19.64
C THR A 366 1.82 -7.33 20.82
N GLY A 367 2.19 -6.07 21.07
CA GLY A 367 1.75 -5.29 22.24
C GLY A 367 2.52 -5.60 23.53
N ARG A 368 3.60 -6.39 23.46
CA ARG A 368 4.41 -6.83 24.61
C ARG A 368 5.73 -6.04 24.72
N CYS A 369 6.08 -5.63 25.92
CA CYS A 369 7.31 -4.94 26.27
C CYS A 369 8.48 -5.92 26.48
N VAL A 370 9.39 -5.97 25.51
CA VAL A 370 10.56 -6.85 25.51
C VAL A 370 11.84 -6.11 25.88
N ASP A 371 12.87 -6.84 26.31
CA ASP A 371 14.19 -6.27 26.56
C ASP A 371 14.82 -5.73 25.27
N GLY A 372 15.24 -4.47 25.29
CA GLY A 372 15.93 -3.81 24.18
C GLY A 372 17.41 -4.21 24.14
N ALA A 373 17.70 -5.42 23.66
CA ALA A 373 19.07 -5.89 23.44
C ALA A 373 19.89 -4.84 22.66
N ASP A 374 21.00 -4.39 23.24
CA ASP A 374 21.88 -3.33 22.78
C ASP A 374 21.28 -1.92 22.55
N VAL A 375 20.07 -1.64 23.05
CA VAL A 375 19.68 -0.25 23.38
C VAL A 375 20.39 0.17 24.66
N ALA A 376 21.65 0.57 24.50
CA ALA A 376 22.30 1.41 25.50
C ALA A 376 21.38 2.61 25.80
N PRO A 377 21.18 3.02 27.06
CA PRO A 377 20.35 4.18 27.39
C PRO A 377 20.79 5.44 26.63
N PRO A 378 19.97 6.51 26.57
CA PRO A 378 20.42 7.84 26.16
C PRO A 378 21.48 8.36 27.15
N GLY A 379 22.70 7.87 26.96
CA GLY A 379 23.78 7.92 27.93
C GLY A 379 24.31 9.33 28.07
N SER A 380 24.19 9.89 29.27
CA SER A 380 24.99 11.04 29.66
C SER A 380 26.47 10.68 29.54
N GLY A 381 27.13 11.16 28.48
CA GLY A 381 28.50 10.81 28.11
C GLY A 381 29.56 11.32 29.09
N GLY A 382 29.61 10.74 30.28
CA GLY A 382 30.68 10.90 31.28
C GLY A 382 31.64 9.72 31.20
N VAL A 383 32.82 9.92 30.60
CA VAL A 383 33.86 8.90 30.47
C VAL A 383 34.80 8.88 31.69
N ASP A 384 34.23 8.55 32.85
CA ASP A 384 34.95 8.48 34.14
C ASP A 384 35.87 7.24 34.28
N ASP A 385 36.72 6.95 33.26
CA ASP A 385 37.98 6.20 33.45
C ASP A 385 38.99 6.31 32.26
N LEU A 386 38.90 7.33 31.40
CA LEU A 386 39.87 7.56 30.31
C LEU A 386 40.77 8.78 30.58
N GLU A 387 41.92 8.55 31.21
CA GLU A 387 43.01 9.54 31.30
C GLU A 387 43.63 9.79 29.90
N LEU A 388 43.12 10.81 29.21
CA LEU A 388 43.73 11.36 27.99
C LEU A 388 45.09 12.01 28.32
N GLY A 389 46.12 11.76 27.50
CA GLY A 389 47.43 12.39 27.64
C GLY A 389 47.40 13.91 27.37
N GLU A 390 48.41 14.63 27.85
CA GLU A 390 48.52 16.10 27.63
C GLU A 390 48.52 16.45 26.13
N GLY A 391 47.36 16.86 25.61
CA GLY A 391 47.16 17.26 24.21
C GLY A 391 46.21 16.37 23.42
N GLU A 392 45.82 15.20 23.94
CA GLU A 392 44.89 14.30 23.27
C GLU A 392 43.43 14.77 23.39
N LYS A 393 42.63 14.47 22.36
CA LYS A 393 41.19 14.78 22.30
C LYS A 393 40.46 13.71 21.50
N ILE A 394 39.35 13.21 22.03
CA ILE A 394 38.39 12.42 21.25
C ILE A 394 37.77 13.33 20.17
N GLN A 395 37.92 12.96 18.89
CA GLN A 395 37.16 13.57 17.80
C GLN A 395 36.05 12.63 17.32
N GLY A 396 34.92 12.65 18.03
CA GLY A 396 33.67 12.06 17.54
C GLY A 396 33.08 12.93 16.42
N GLY A 397 32.88 12.34 15.24
CA GLY A 397 32.43 13.05 14.03
C GLY A 397 30.92 13.29 13.96
N ALA A 398 30.36 14.10 14.86
CA ALA A 398 28.95 14.50 14.79
C ALA A 398 28.74 15.65 13.78
N PHE A 399 28.16 15.35 12.62
CA PHE A 399 27.73 16.38 11.66
C PHE A 399 26.53 17.16 12.21
N THR A 400 26.70 18.47 12.46
CA THR A 400 25.59 19.39 12.74
C THR A 400 25.74 20.71 11.97
N CYS A 401 24.58 21.23 11.56
CA CYS A 401 24.25 22.49 10.89
C CYS A 401 25.36 23.53 10.59
N GLY A 402 25.61 23.79 9.30
CA GLY A 402 26.25 25.01 8.83
C GLY A 402 25.26 26.17 8.62
N TRP A 403 25.32 27.22 9.43
CA TRP A 403 24.56 28.47 9.25
C TRP A 403 25.46 29.70 9.47
N ALA A 404 25.82 30.42 8.39
CA ALA A 404 26.43 31.75 8.44
C ALA A 404 26.47 32.41 7.04
N ALA A 405 26.37 33.73 6.83
CA ALA A 405 25.84 34.82 7.69
C ALA A 405 25.44 36.05 6.78
N PRO A 406 25.70 37.36 7.05
CA PRO A 406 24.61 38.36 6.91
C PRO A 406 24.90 39.59 6.02
N VAL A 407 23.86 40.36 5.63
CA VAL A 407 24.00 41.78 5.22
C VAL A 407 22.78 42.67 5.59
N ALA A 408 23.09 43.73 6.36
CA ALA A 408 22.42 45.03 6.54
C ALA A 408 21.00 45.35 6.00
N GLY A 409 20.01 45.50 6.91
CA GLY A 409 19.69 46.81 7.54
C GLY A 409 18.65 47.77 6.90
N TRP A 410 17.59 48.11 7.65
CA TRP A 410 17.20 49.48 8.09
C TRP A 410 15.95 49.46 9.03
N PRO A 411 15.64 50.52 9.83
CA PRO A 411 14.73 50.40 10.99
C PRO A 411 13.55 51.40 11.11
N VAL A 412 12.32 50.90 11.25
CA VAL A 412 11.15 51.53 11.92
C VAL A 412 10.09 50.43 12.17
N GLY A 413 9.23 50.45 13.20
CA GLY A 413 9.08 51.38 14.32
C GLY A 413 8.05 50.84 15.33
N LEU A 414 8.02 51.36 16.57
CA LEU A 414 7.14 50.87 17.65
C LEU A 414 5.65 51.25 17.44
N GLY A 415 4.74 50.34 17.81
CA GLY A 415 3.29 50.58 17.75
C GLY A 415 2.49 49.67 18.70
N THR A 416 2.33 50.10 19.96
CA THR A 416 1.48 49.43 20.96
C THR A 416 0.02 49.89 20.89
N SER A 417 -0.93 48.99 21.08
CA SER A 417 -2.29 49.35 21.50
C SER A 417 -2.91 48.31 22.45
N LEU A 418 -3.64 48.82 23.45
CA LEU A 418 -4.41 48.06 24.43
C LEU A 418 -5.91 48.31 24.20
N GLY A 419 -6.75 47.34 24.57
CA GLY A 419 -8.20 47.50 24.68
C GLY A 419 -8.99 46.41 23.93
N GLY A 420 -10.13 45.95 24.44
CA GLY A 420 -10.77 46.32 25.71
C GLY A 420 -12.01 45.46 26.02
N LEU A 421 -12.43 45.44 27.28
CA LEU A 421 -13.54 44.62 27.78
C LEU A 421 -14.90 44.97 27.16
N GLY A 422 -15.73 43.95 26.93
CA GLY A 422 -17.18 44.04 26.71
C GLY A 422 -17.85 42.74 27.15
N ALA A 423 -18.89 42.80 28.00
CA ALA A 423 -19.40 41.62 28.71
C ALA A 423 -20.90 41.68 29.07
N LEU A 424 -21.42 40.51 29.49
CA LEU A 424 -22.66 40.24 30.27
C LEU A 424 -24.02 40.06 29.53
N VAL A 425 -24.92 39.35 30.25
CA VAL A 425 -26.38 39.14 30.04
C VAL A 425 -26.76 38.26 28.82
N ALA A 426 -27.19 36.99 28.87
CA ALA A 426 -27.81 36.09 29.87
C ALA A 426 -29.33 36.24 30.13
N TRP A 427 -30.18 35.28 29.66
CA TRP A 427 -31.41 34.85 30.39
C TRP A 427 -32.08 33.49 29.99
N ARG A 428 -32.04 32.54 30.92
CA ARG A 428 -33.05 31.52 31.34
C ARG A 428 -34.12 30.89 30.38
N ARG A 429 -34.06 29.53 30.35
CA ARG A 429 -35.09 28.52 30.76
C ARG A 429 -36.50 28.50 30.11
N ARG A 430 -36.87 27.31 29.59
CA ARG A 430 -37.78 26.27 30.18
C ARG A 430 -37.58 24.96 29.38
N LYS A 431 -37.39 23.75 29.92
CA LYS A 431 -38.03 22.96 31.01
C LYS A 431 -39.24 22.12 30.53
N GLY A 432 -38.95 20.90 30.06
CA GLY A 432 -39.89 19.77 29.93
C GLY A 432 -39.27 18.52 30.58
N ARG A 433 -40.03 17.75 31.38
CA ARG A 433 -39.49 16.65 32.21
C ARG A 433 -40.58 15.60 32.48
N ARG A 434 -40.30 14.34 32.12
CA ARG A 434 -40.89 13.04 32.58
C ARG A 434 -40.51 11.98 31.51
N ARG A 435 -39.99 10.77 31.80
CA ARG A 435 -40.37 9.69 32.74
C ARG A 435 -41.80 9.15 32.53
N ALA A 436 -42.10 7.86 32.58
CA ALA A 436 -41.39 6.56 32.41
C ALA A 436 -42.53 5.50 32.58
N ASP A 437 -42.45 4.24 33.05
CA ASP A 437 -41.45 3.36 33.68
C ASP A 437 -41.91 1.90 33.35
N GLY A 438 -41.04 0.93 32.98
CA GLY A 438 -41.53 -0.43 32.65
C GLY A 438 -40.57 -1.50 32.09
N SER A 439 -39.83 -2.17 32.99
CA SER A 439 -39.44 -3.60 32.89
C SER A 439 -40.14 -4.34 34.05
N PRO A 440 -39.97 -5.67 34.28
CA PRO A 440 -39.51 -6.78 33.42
C PRO A 440 -40.55 -7.94 33.42
N THR A 441 -40.19 -9.13 32.90
CA THR A 441 -40.53 -10.45 33.49
C THR A 441 -39.65 -11.55 32.90
N ASP A 442 -39.25 -12.52 33.73
CA ASP A 442 -38.74 -13.82 33.31
C ASP A 442 -39.84 -14.69 32.67
N ASP A 443 -39.48 -15.70 31.88
CA ASP A 443 -39.84 -17.09 32.25
C ASP A 443 -39.08 -18.18 31.48
N ASP A 444 -38.95 -19.33 32.14
CA ASP A 444 -38.33 -20.60 31.71
C ASP A 444 -38.93 -21.17 30.40
N PHE A 445 -38.09 -21.69 29.50
CA PHE A 445 -38.39 -23.01 28.93
C PHE A 445 -37.15 -23.83 28.57
N ARG A 446 -37.36 -25.16 28.58
CA ARG A 446 -36.35 -26.21 28.66
C ARG A 446 -36.57 -27.20 27.50
N ARG A 447 -35.52 -27.96 27.13
CA ARG A 447 -35.58 -29.19 26.28
C ARG A 447 -35.91 -28.96 24.80
N ASP A 448 -35.64 -29.90 23.88
CA ASP A 448 -34.83 -31.14 23.97
C ASP A 448 -34.12 -31.42 22.64
N ARG A 449 -33.28 -32.46 22.64
CA ARG A 449 -32.57 -33.02 21.48
C ARG A 449 -33.45 -33.25 20.24
N GLN A 450 -32.88 -33.00 19.07
CA GLN A 450 -32.81 -34.04 18.03
C GLN A 450 -31.49 -33.91 17.26
#